data_AF-A0A2W6QJZ9-F1
#
_entry.id   AF-A0A2W6QJZ9-F1
#
_cell.length_a   1.000
_cell.length_b   1.000
_cell.length_c   1.000
_cell.angle_alpha   90.00
_cell.angle_beta   90.00
_cell.angle_gamma   90.00
#
_symmetry.space_group_name_H-M   'P 1'
#
loop_
_entity.id
_entity.type
_entity.pdbx_description
1 polymer ?
#
loop_
_entity_poly.entity_id
_entity_poly.type
_entity_poly.pdbx_seq_one_letter_code
_entity_poly.pdbx_strand_id
1 'polypeptide(L)'
;MGQGIVRFGELKVESYIEGNTNNWLIFSPLPYSRQHSSGIDGDIVISATPTVEIIDVDLDVPIDPQYAFAYSIATDNKIKMAFDKTKFNKAEAIEVLKCVSIVYELGHLEVNGSNYVMIARNSLGEEIHRTVPQTLDQLKTVISTFDDTRSVDVSGFLSYQLVRDYKVT
;
A
#
# COMPACT_ATOMS: atom_id res chain seq x y z
N MET A 1 -13.36 -10.32 14.89
CA MET A 1 -12.64 -10.35 13.59
C MET A 1 -11.25 -9.78 13.80
N GLY A 2 -10.27 -10.18 13.00
CA GLY A 2 -8.90 -9.67 13.12
C GLY A 2 -8.77 -8.26 12.55
N GLN A 3 -7.87 -7.45 13.11
CA GLN A 3 -7.51 -6.15 12.55
C GLN A 3 -6.09 -6.20 12.01
N GLY A 4 -5.88 -5.58 10.86
CA GLY A 4 -4.58 -5.34 10.25
C GLY A 4 -4.13 -3.92 10.53
N ILE A 5 -2.82 -3.72 10.65
CA ILE A 5 -2.20 -2.40 10.71
C ILE A 5 -1.09 -2.38 9.66
N VAL A 6 -1.12 -1.40 8.77
CA VAL A 6 -0.08 -1.17 7.77
C VAL A 6 0.26 0.31 7.72
N ARG A 7 1.53 0.64 7.43
CA ARG A 7 1.91 2.03 7.15
C ARG A 7 1.80 2.31 5.67
N PHE A 8 1.46 3.53 5.27
CA PHE A 8 1.49 3.91 3.86
C PHE A 8 2.89 3.75 3.24
N GLY A 9 3.96 3.94 4.02
CA GLY A 9 5.34 3.67 3.56
C GLY A 9 5.63 2.19 3.27
N GLU A 10 4.78 1.28 3.76
CA GLU A 10 4.84 -0.16 3.46
C GLU A 10 3.95 -0.56 2.28
N LEU A 11 3.10 0.36 1.80
CA LEU A 11 2.31 0.19 0.60
C LEU A 11 3.04 0.77 -0.61
N LYS A 12 2.99 0.06 -1.72
CA LYS A 12 3.58 0.55 -2.96
C LYS A 12 2.69 1.63 -3.57
N VAL A 13 3.26 2.79 -3.91
CA VAL A 13 2.58 3.76 -4.77
C VAL A 13 2.58 3.21 -6.20
N GLU A 14 1.41 2.86 -6.71
CA GLU A 14 1.25 2.32 -8.06
C GLU A 14 1.15 3.40 -9.13
N SER A 15 0.50 4.52 -8.79
CA SER A 15 0.37 5.64 -9.71
C SER A 15 0.21 6.97 -8.99
N TYR A 16 0.48 8.03 -9.73
CA TYR A 16 0.29 9.42 -9.33
C TYR A 16 -0.48 10.10 -10.45
N ILE A 17 -1.57 10.78 -10.12
CA ILE A 17 -2.43 11.46 -11.07
C ILE A 17 -2.49 12.95 -10.73
N GLU A 18 -2.39 13.77 -11.77
CA GLU A 18 -2.51 15.22 -11.69
C GLU A 18 -3.91 15.64 -12.10
N GLY A 19 -4.67 16.19 -11.17
CA GLY A 19 -5.99 16.76 -11.41
C GLY A 19 -5.96 18.26 -11.64
N ASN A 20 -7.14 18.84 -11.83
CA ASN A 20 -7.31 20.28 -12.00
C ASN A 20 -7.23 21.05 -10.68
N THR A 21 -7.61 20.43 -9.57
CA THR A 21 -7.53 21.02 -8.22
C THR A 21 -6.55 20.25 -7.35
N ASN A 22 -6.69 18.92 -7.30
CA ASN A 22 -5.87 18.06 -6.44
C ASN A 22 -4.98 17.15 -7.27
N ASN A 23 -3.91 16.67 -6.66
CA ASN A 23 -3.20 15.50 -7.13
C ASN A 23 -3.54 14.33 -6.21
N TRP A 24 -3.41 13.10 -6.70
CA TRP A 24 -3.59 11.93 -5.84
C TRP A 24 -2.62 10.80 -6.12
N LEU A 25 -2.32 10.07 -5.05
CA LEU A 25 -1.50 8.86 -5.05
C LEU A 25 -2.42 7.65 -4.94
N ILE A 26 -2.24 6.68 -5.83
CA ILE A 26 -2.93 5.39 -5.76
C ILE A 26 -1.98 4.37 -5.17
N PHE A 27 -2.33 3.83 -4.01
CA PHE A 27 -1.56 2.80 -3.33
C PHE A 27 -2.01 1.40 -3.74
N SER A 28 -1.11 0.43 -3.58
CA SER A 28 -1.43 -0.99 -3.71
C SER A 28 -2.57 -1.37 -2.77
N PRO A 29 -3.39 -2.39 -3.13
CA PRO A 29 -4.51 -2.82 -2.30
C PRO A 29 -4.10 -3.18 -0.87
N LEU A 30 -5.02 -2.98 0.08
CA LEU A 30 -4.79 -3.38 1.47
C LEU A 30 -4.64 -4.92 1.56
N PRO A 31 -3.54 -5.43 2.16
CA PRO A 31 -3.30 -6.86 2.23
C PRO A 31 -4.37 -7.57 3.05
N TYR A 32 -5.02 -8.56 2.44
CA TYR A 32 -6.01 -9.43 3.11
C TYR A 32 -7.19 -8.68 3.75
N SER A 33 -7.48 -7.46 3.28
CA SER A 33 -8.67 -6.72 3.70
C SER A 33 -9.92 -7.51 3.35
N ARG A 34 -10.94 -7.35 4.19
CA ARG A 34 -12.27 -7.89 3.90
C ARG A 34 -12.86 -7.16 2.69
N GLN A 35 -13.29 -7.91 1.68
CA GLN A 35 -13.84 -7.34 0.44
C GLN A 35 -15.33 -7.65 0.31
N HIS A 36 -16.09 -6.66 -0.17
CA HIS A 36 -17.45 -6.78 -0.67
C HIS A 36 -17.50 -6.32 -2.13
N SER A 37 -18.57 -6.64 -2.87
CA SER A 37 -18.75 -6.24 -4.27
C SER A 37 -18.73 -4.72 -4.51
N SER A 38 -18.82 -3.93 -3.44
CA SER A 38 -18.85 -2.46 -3.44
C SER A 38 -17.58 -1.80 -2.88
N GLY A 39 -16.56 -2.58 -2.48
CA GLY A 39 -15.33 -2.06 -1.88
C GLY A 39 -14.91 -2.81 -0.61
N ILE A 40 -14.24 -2.12 0.30
CA ILE A 40 -13.85 -2.69 1.61
C ILE A 40 -15.07 -2.70 2.54
N ASP A 41 -15.28 -3.84 3.20
CA ASP A 41 -16.29 -3.99 4.24
C ASP A 41 -15.62 -3.78 5.61
N GLY A 42 -16.11 -2.79 6.38
CA GLY A 42 -15.58 -2.44 7.70
C GLY A 42 -14.87 -1.09 7.75
N ASP A 43 -14.51 -0.68 8.96
CA ASP A 43 -13.94 0.65 9.22
C ASP A 43 -12.46 0.69 8.82
N ILE A 44 -12.08 1.77 8.12
CA ILE A 44 -10.69 2.15 7.91
C ILE A 44 -10.39 3.39 8.72
N VAL A 45 -9.37 3.28 9.56
CA VAL A 45 -8.93 4.39 10.40
C VAL A 45 -7.52 4.77 9.99
N ILE A 46 -7.40 5.95 9.37
CA ILE A 46 -6.11 6.56 9.09
C ILE A 46 -5.71 7.42 10.28
N SER A 47 -4.62 7.04 10.94
CA SER A 47 -4.14 7.69 12.16
C SER A 47 -2.97 8.63 11.88
N ALA A 48 -2.80 9.64 12.73
CA ALA A 48 -1.68 10.61 12.74
C ALA A 48 -1.70 11.71 11.66
N THR A 49 -2.72 11.79 10.81
CA THR A 49 -2.95 12.92 9.89
C THR A 49 -4.44 13.23 9.79
N PRO A 50 -4.88 14.51 9.85
CA PRO A 50 -6.25 14.90 9.56
C PRO A 50 -6.63 14.48 8.14
N THR A 51 -7.51 13.48 8.06
CA THR A 51 -7.97 12.87 6.80
C THR A 51 -9.48 12.80 6.80
N VAL A 52 -10.07 12.96 5.62
CA VAL A 52 -11.51 12.82 5.40
C VAL A 52 -11.75 11.80 4.30
N GLU A 53 -12.72 10.93 4.51
CA GLU A 53 -13.19 10.02 3.47
C GLU A 53 -14.05 10.78 2.47
N ILE A 54 -13.77 10.58 1.19
CA ILE A 54 -14.55 11.10 0.07
C ILE A 54 -14.87 9.97 -0.90
N ILE A 55 -15.89 10.18 -1.73
CA ILE A 55 -16.19 9.25 -2.83
C ILE A 55 -15.19 9.44 -3.97
N ASP A 56 -14.97 8.37 -4.74
CA ASP A 56 -13.93 8.32 -5.77
C ASP A 56 -14.05 9.40 -6.85
N VAL A 57 -15.27 9.81 -7.16
CA VAL A 57 -15.55 10.86 -8.16
C VAL A 57 -15.15 12.25 -7.68
N ASP A 58 -14.98 12.43 -6.36
CA ASP A 58 -14.68 13.72 -5.73
C ASP A 58 -13.17 13.92 -5.49
N LEU A 59 -12.31 13.03 -6.01
CA LEU A 59 -10.85 13.13 -5.83
C LEU A 59 -10.26 14.46 -6.29
N ASP A 60 -10.89 15.13 -7.26
CA ASP A 60 -10.45 16.42 -7.81
C ASP A 60 -11.29 17.63 -7.33
N VAL A 61 -12.18 17.42 -6.36
CA VAL A 61 -12.97 18.48 -5.72
C VAL A 61 -12.11 19.16 -4.64
N PRO A 62 -12.20 20.49 -4.43
CA PRO A 62 -11.45 21.17 -3.39
C PRO A 62 -11.59 20.50 -2.02
N ILE A 63 -10.46 20.10 -1.43
CA ILE A 63 -10.42 19.52 -0.09
C ILE A 63 -10.66 20.63 0.92
N ASP A 64 -11.54 20.40 1.90
CA ASP A 64 -11.75 21.34 3.00
C ASP A 64 -10.41 21.69 3.65
N PRO A 65 -10.04 22.98 3.78
CA PRO A 65 -8.76 23.40 4.31
C PRO A 65 -8.37 22.83 5.67
N GLN A 66 -9.34 22.36 6.47
CA GLN A 66 -9.08 21.70 7.76
C GLN A 66 -8.39 20.33 7.63
N TYR A 67 -8.53 19.66 6.47
CA TYR A 67 -7.87 18.39 6.19
C TYR A 67 -6.65 18.60 5.29
N ALA A 68 -5.56 17.92 5.63
CA ALA A 68 -4.35 17.93 4.80
C ALA A 68 -4.48 17.01 3.58
N PHE A 69 -5.25 15.93 3.75
CA PHE A 69 -5.50 14.93 2.73
C PHE A 69 -6.97 14.49 2.77
N ALA A 70 -7.47 14.05 1.62
CA ALA A 70 -8.71 13.29 1.52
C ALA A 70 -8.39 11.90 0.98
N TYR A 71 -9.17 10.90 1.35
CA TYR A 71 -8.98 9.54 0.85
C TYR A 71 -10.26 8.96 0.27
N SER A 72 -10.09 8.14 -0.77
CA SER A 72 -11.15 7.32 -1.36
C SER A 72 -10.69 5.88 -1.40
N ILE A 73 -11.64 4.96 -1.25
CA ILE A 73 -11.45 3.53 -1.44
C ILE A 73 -12.41 3.10 -2.53
N ALA A 74 -11.86 2.84 -3.72
CA ALA A 74 -12.65 2.42 -4.85
C ALA A 74 -12.94 0.90 -4.78
N THR A 75 -13.78 0.42 -5.70
CA THR A 75 -14.14 -0.99 -5.83
C THR A 75 -12.95 -1.90 -6.18
N ASP A 76 -11.80 -1.31 -6.54
CA ASP A 76 -10.54 -2.02 -6.80
C ASP A 76 -9.72 -2.29 -5.51
N ASN A 77 -10.27 -1.99 -4.33
CA ASN A 77 -9.64 -2.16 -3.02
C ASN A 77 -8.37 -1.31 -2.83
N LYS A 78 -8.17 -0.29 -3.68
CA LYS A 78 -7.03 0.62 -3.59
C LYS A 78 -7.40 1.88 -2.83
N ILE A 79 -6.46 2.33 -2.01
CA ILE A 79 -6.55 3.62 -1.33
C ILE A 79 -5.98 4.68 -2.26
N LYS A 80 -6.79 5.71 -2.51
CA LYS A 80 -6.41 6.88 -3.27
C LYS A 80 -6.35 8.08 -2.34
N MET A 81 -5.15 8.62 -2.15
CA MET A 81 -4.92 9.77 -1.28
C MET A 81 -4.83 11.04 -2.11
N ALA A 82 -5.85 11.88 -2.04
CA ALA A 82 -5.89 13.20 -2.66
C ALA A 82 -5.30 14.27 -1.74
N PHE A 83 -4.62 15.24 -2.35
CA PHE A 83 -4.07 16.42 -1.69
C PHE A 83 -4.05 17.60 -2.64
N ASP A 84 -4.18 18.80 -2.05
CA ASP A 84 -4.12 20.06 -2.78
C ASP A 84 -2.72 20.26 -3.38
N LYS A 85 -2.65 20.43 -4.71
CA LYS A 85 -1.38 20.59 -5.44
C LYS A 85 -0.63 21.89 -5.10
N THR A 86 -1.29 22.84 -4.47
CA THR A 86 -0.67 24.07 -3.98
C THR A 86 0.01 23.88 -2.63
N LYS A 87 -0.36 22.82 -1.88
CA LYS A 87 0.19 22.53 -0.55
C LYS A 87 1.33 21.51 -0.59
N PHE A 88 1.22 20.50 -1.46
CA PHE A 88 2.19 19.42 -1.55
C PHE A 88 2.50 19.07 -3.00
N ASN A 89 3.77 18.79 -3.28
CA ASN A 89 4.16 18.01 -4.45
C ASN A 89 4.15 16.51 -4.14
N LYS A 90 4.33 15.67 -5.18
CA LYS A 90 4.36 14.21 -5.06
C LYS A 90 5.33 13.71 -3.98
N ALA A 91 6.55 14.23 -3.94
CA ALA A 91 7.60 13.75 -3.03
C ALA A 91 7.28 14.12 -1.57
N GLU A 92 6.81 15.34 -1.35
CA GLU A 92 6.38 15.83 -0.03
C GLU A 92 5.19 15.03 0.51
N ALA A 93 4.18 14.77 -0.34
CA ALA A 93 3.02 13.98 0.03
C ALA A 93 3.42 12.55 0.44
N ILE A 94 4.30 11.91 -0.33
CA ILE A 94 4.81 10.57 0.01
C ILE A 94 5.55 10.61 1.35
N GLU A 95 6.42 11.60 1.57
CA GLU A 95 7.22 11.69 2.80
C GLU A 95 6.34 11.86 4.05
N VAL A 96 5.31 12.71 3.98
CA VAL A 96 4.33 12.88 5.07
C VAL A 96 3.58 11.57 5.33
N LEU A 97 3.16 10.87 4.27
CA LEU A 97 2.37 9.64 4.39
C LEU A 97 3.20 8.46 4.91
N LYS A 98 4.52 8.40 4.73
CA LYS A 98 5.35 7.23 5.12
C LYS A 98 5.11 6.74 6.56
N CYS A 99 4.90 7.66 7.50
CA CYS A 99 4.68 7.36 8.92
C CYS A 99 3.21 7.20 9.30
N VAL A 100 2.29 7.50 8.40
CA VAL A 100 0.84 7.38 8.61
C VAL A 100 0.46 5.91 8.57
N SER A 101 -0.34 5.50 9.56
CA SER A 101 -0.80 4.12 9.70
C SER A 101 -2.28 3.99 9.37
N ILE A 102 -2.63 2.84 8.81
CA ILE A 102 -3.97 2.46 8.38
C ILE A 102 -4.34 1.24 9.19
N VAL A 103 -5.40 1.35 9.98
CA VAL A 103 -6.03 0.22 10.67
C VAL A 103 -7.24 -0.20 9.85
N TYR A 104 -7.35 -1.49 9.55
CA TYR A 104 -8.40 -2.03 8.68
C TYR A 104 -8.84 -3.43 9.13
N GLU A 105 -10.04 -3.83 8.73
CA GLU A 105 -10.58 -5.16 9.04
C GLU A 105 -9.98 -6.24 8.12
N LEU A 106 -9.50 -7.33 8.72
CA LEU A 106 -9.07 -8.53 8.00
C LEU A 106 -10.26 -9.42 7.72
N GLY A 107 -10.31 -9.98 6.50
CA GLY A 107 -11.30 -11.00 6.14
C GLY A 107 -11.05 -12.34 6.85
N HIS A 108 -11.86 -13.36 6.53
CA HIS A 108 -11.61 -14.70 7.06
C HIS A 108 -10.40 -15.32 6.34
N LEU A 109 -9.25 -15.33 7.02
CA LEU A 109 -7.98 -15.76 6.45
C LEU A 109 -7.81 -17.27 6.54
N GLU A 110 -7.76 -17.90 5.38
CA GLU A 110 -7.41 -19.31 5.25
C GLU A 110 -6.06 -19.44 4.55
N VAL A 111 -5.24 -20.39 5.00
CA VAL A 111 -3.95 -20.68 4.38
C VAL A 111 -4.14 -21.11 2.92
N ASN A 112 -3.45 -20.45 2.00
CA ASN A 112 -3.45 -20.82 0.59
C ASN A 112 -2.38 -21.89 0.29
N GLY A 113 -2.65 -23.12 0.73
CA GLY A 113 -1.75 -24.27 0.51
C GLY A 113 -0.35 -24.07 1.12
N SER A 114 0.68 -24.34 0.33
CA SER A 114 2.09 -24.18 0.70
C SER A 114 2.74 -22.98 0.03
N ASN A 115 1.94 -21.97 -0.33
CA ASN A 115 2.40 -20.77 -1.00
C ASN A 115 2.83 -19.69 0.00
N TYR A 116 3.78 -18.88 -0.44
CA TYR A 116 4.36 -17.78 0.29
C TYR A 116 4.50 -16.58 -0.67
N VAL A 117 4.50 -15.40 -0.08
CA VAL A 117 4.83 -14.14 -0.75
C VAL A 117 6.17 -13.68 -0.21
N MET A 118 7.10 -13.39 -1.10
CA MET A 118 8.37 -12.76 -0.76
C MET A 118 8.24 -11.25 -0.95
N ILE A 119 8.64 -10.49 0.07
CA ILE A 119 8.76 -9.03 0.02
C ILE A 119 10.25 -8.70 0.16
N ALA A 120 10.81 -8.06 -0.86
CA ALA A 120 12.20 -7.59 -0.86
C ALA A 120 12.23 -6.08 -0.57
N ARG A 121 13.07 -5.67 0.39
CA ARG A 121 13.26 -4.27 0.78
C ARG A 121 14.71 -3.84 0.66
N ASN A 122 14.92 -2.58 0.30
CA ASN A 122 16.26 -1.98 0.29
C ASN A 122 16.72 -1.61 1.71
N SER A 123 17.94 -1.08 1.83
CA SER A 123 18.53 -0.66 3.12
C SER A 123 17.80 0.50 3.80
N LEU A 124 16.92 1.21 3.09
CA LEU A 124 16.07 2.27 3.64
C LEU A 124 14.71 1.73 4.12
N GLY A 125 14.47 0.42 3.97
CA GLY A 125 13.21 -0.24 4.34
C GLY A 125 12.11 -0.12 3.27
N GLU A 126 12.41 0.43 2.09
CA GLU A 126 11.43 0.60 1.01
C GLU A 126 11.21 -0.74 0.29
N GLU A 127 9.95 -1.11 0.03
CA GLU A 127 9.60 -2.28 -0.77
C GLU A 127 10.01 -2.05 -2.24
N ILE A 128 10.98 -2.82 -2.72
CA ILE A 128 11.45 -2.78 -4.11
C ILE A 128 10.77 -3.85 -4.97
N HIS A 129 10.34 -4.95 -4.34
CA HIS A 129 9.71 -6.05 -5.05
C HIS A 129 8.83 -6.88 -4.13
N ARG A 130 7.75 -7.42 -4.71
CA ARG A 130 6.85 -8.38 -4.08
C ARG A 130 6.47 -9.43 -5.11
N THR A 131 6.59 -10.69 -4.75
CA THR A 131 6.20 -11.79 -5.63
C THR A 131 4.70 -12.02 -5.58
N VAL A 132 4.18 -12.65 -6.62
CA VAL A 132 2.91 -13.40 -6.51
C VAL A 132 3.11 -14.62 -5.60
N PRO A 133 2.02 -15.23 -5.07
CA PRO A 133 2.12 -16.43 -4.26
C PRO A 133 2.82 -17.58 -4.99
N GLN A 134 3.88 -18.12 -4.39
CA GLN A 134 4.73 -19.18 -4.96
C GLN A 134 5.23 -20.13 -3.86
N THR A 135 5.74 -21.30 -4.25
CA THR A 135 6.34 -22.23 -3.28
C THR A 135 7.71 -21.74 -2.79
N LEU A 136 8.17 -22.22 -1.63
CA LEU A 136 9.48 -21.85 -1.08
C LEU A 136 10.64 -22.15 -2.05
N ASP A 137 10.58 -23.24 -2.82
CA ASP A 137 11.61 -23.60 -3.81
C ASP A 137 11.68 -22.60 -4.97
N GLN A 138 10.53 -22.11 -5.42
CA GLN A 138 10.46 -21.06 -6.44
C GLN A 138 11.02 -19.74 -5.88
N LEU A 139 10.63 -19.38 -4.65
CA LEU A 139 11.12 -18.16 -4.00
C LEU A 139 12.62 -18.17 -3.77
N LYS A 140 13.21 -19.33 -3.44
CA LYS A 140 14.67 -19.48 -3.36
C LYS A 140 15.36 -19.06 -4.67
N THR A 141 14.78 -19.45 -5.80
CA THR A 141 15.30 -19.09 -7.13
C THR A 141 15.17 -17.58 -7.39
N VAL A 142 14.05 -16.97 -7.00
CA VAL A 142 13.84 -15.52 -7.11
C VAL A 142 14.85 -14.75 -6.26
N ILE A 143 15.06 -15.15 -5.00
CA ILE A 143 16.04 -14.54 -4.09
C ILE A 143 17.43 -14.58 -4.72
N SER A 144 17.89 -15.77 -5.13
CA SER A 144 19.22 -15.90 -5.76
C SER A 144 19.36 -15.03 -7.00
N THR A 145 18.32 -14.95 -7.84
CA THR A 145 18.36 -14.11 -9.05
C THR A 145 18.46 -12.62 -8.68
N PHE A 146 17.72 -12.18 -7.67
CA PHE A 146 17.78 -10.78 -7.20
C PHE A 146 19.15 -10.44 -6.63
N ASP A 147 19.77 -11.33 -5.85
CA ASP A 147 21.11 -11.10 -5.31
C ASP A 147 22.18 -11.10 -6.41
N ASP A 148 22.11 -12.03 -7.37
CA ASP A 148 23.11 -12.20 -8.43
C ASP A 148 23.07 -11.09 -9.49
N THR A 149 21.89 -10.54 -9.79
CA THR A 149 21.70 -9.55 -10.87
C THR A 149 21.77 -8.11 -10.40
N ARG A 150 21.83 -7.88 -9.09
CA ARG A 150 21.82 -6.54 -8.51
C ARG A 150 23.19 -5.87 -8.60
N SER A 151 23.19 -4.58 -8.92
CA SER A 151 24.37 -3.74 -8.76
C SER A 151 24.68 -3.55 -7.27
N VAL A 152 25.78 -4.15 -6.81
CA VAL A 152 26.27 -4.04 -5.42
C VAL A 152 26.87 -2.68 -5.10
N ASP A 153 27.16 -1.86 -6.10
CA ASP A 153 27.89 -0.60 -5.97
C ASP A 153 27.01 0.58 -5.53
N VAL A 154 25.68 0.48 -5.69
CA VAL A 154 24.75 1.64 -5.57
C VAL A 154 23.66 1.44 -4.51
N SER A 155 23.50 0.23 -3.96
CA SER A 155 22.43 -0.08 -3.01
C SER A 155 22.97 -0.92 -1.86
N GLY A 156 22.72 -0.51 -0.61
CA GLY A 156 23.02 -1.29 0.60
C GLY A 156 22.34 -2.67 0.60
N PHE A 157 22.43 -3.51 1.64
CA PHE A 157 21.88 -4.89 1.59
C PHE A 157 20.37 -4.97 1.26
N LEU A 158 19.93 -6.07 0.64
CA LEU A 158 18.51 -6.41 0.55
C LEU A 158 18.09 -7.20 1.77
N SER A 159 16.86 -6.94 2.23
CA SER A 159 16.21 -7.78 3.23
C SER A 159 14.99 -8.46 2.58
N TYR A 160 14.83 -9.75 2.86
CA TYR A 160 13.76 -10.56 2.34
C TYR A 160 12.86 -11.02 3.49
N GLN A 161 11.56 -10.78 3.34
CA GLN A 161 10.54 -11.28 4.25
C GLN A 161 9.70 -12.32 3.51
N LEU A 162 9.63 -13.53 4.03
CA LEU A 162 8.74 -14.58 3.55
C LEU A 162 7.50 -14.61 4.44
N VAL A 163 6.34 -14.34 3.84
CA VAL A 163 5.05 -14.36 4.52
C VAL A 163 4.22 -15.48 3.91
N ARG A 164 3.54 -16.27 4.75
CA ARG A 164 2.65 -17.31 4.25
C ARG A 164 1.48 -16.66 3.50
N ASP A 165 1.11 -17.23 2.36
CA ASP A 165 0.00 -16.72 1.59
C ASP A 165 -1.34 -17.15 2.21
N TYR A 166 -2.26 -16.20 2.28
CA TYR A 166 -3.61 -16.40 2.78
C TYR A 166 -4.61 -15.97 1.70
N LYS A 167 -5.68 -16.75 1.56
CA LYS A 167 -6.86 -16.34 0.81
C LYS A 167 -7.89 -15.79 1.79
N VAL A 168 -8.61 -14.76 1.35
CA VAL A 168 -9.81 -14.27 2.04
C VAL A 168 -10.99 -15.11 1.59
N THR A 169 -11.83 -15.53 2.54
CA THR A 169 -13.06 -16.30 2.30
C THR A 169 -14.28 -15.60 2.87
#